data_AF-A0A916Q4X1-F1
#
_entry.id   AF-A0A916Q4X1-F1
#
_cell.length_a   1.000
_cell.length_b   1.000
_cell.length_c   1.000
_cell.angle_alpha   90.00
_cell.angle_beta   90.00
_cell.angle_gamma   90.00
#
_symmetry.space_group_name_H-M   'P 1'
#
loop_
_entity.id
_entity.type
_entity.pdbx_description
1 polymer ?
#
loop_
_entity_poly.entity_id
_entity_poly.type
_entity_poly.pdbx_seq_one_letter_code
_entity_poly.pdbx_strand_id
1 'polypeptide(L)'
;MLEAEYEKEREKIEGKEDDRLKEERIQTLQTIFQRAWRYQERGMLEEIILGFVQKKTAMLQNARTKGELQEISKPPKPVYNGNVFTTGKYDTEEEELLVWSLTCLQAPLNNQAYERYKELFCRLLQEKAKILFPEMNENNQAKVA
;
A
#
# COMPACT_ATOMS: atom_id res chain seq x y z
N MET A 1 -15.18 7.56 -2.54
CA MET A 1 -13.99 8.21 -3.13
C MET A 1 -13.23 7.28 -4.06
N LEU A 2 -13.01 6.01 -3.68
CA LEU A 2 -12.31 5.02 -4.51
C LEU A 2 -12.93 4.81 -5.90
N GLU A 3 -14.26 4.78 -6.03
CA GLU A 3 -14.93 4.63 -7.34
C GLU A 3 -14.50 5.70 -8.34
N ALA A 4 -14.46 6.97 -7.89
CA ALA A 4 -14.05 8.08 -8.74
C ALA A 4 -12.56 7.99 -9.12
N GLU A 5 -11.71 7.51 -8.21
CA GLU A 5 -10.29 7.30 -8.53
C GLU A 5 -10.11 6.12 -9.50
N TYR A 6 -10.93 5.07 -9.39
CA TYR A 6 -10.93 3.95 -10.33
C TYR A 6 -11.27 4.41 -11.75
N GLU A 7 -12.40 5.11 -11.92
CA GLU A 7 -12.85 5.58 -13.23
C GLU A 7 -11.85 6.55 -13.85
N LYS A 8 -11.31 7.49 -13.06
CA LYS A 8 -10.25 8.40 -13.50
C LYS A 8 -9.02 7.66 -14.03
N GLU A 9 -8.57 6.61 -13.35
CA GLU A 9 -7.39 5.85 -13.80
C GLU A 9 -7.71 4.94 -14.99
N ARG A 10 -8.95 4.43 -15.06
CA ARG A 10 -9.45 3.64 -16.20
C ARG A 10 -9.51 4.49 -17.47
N GLU A 11 -10.10 5.67 -17.42
CA GLU A 11 -10.17 6.62 -18.54
C GLU A 11 -8.77 6.99 -19.07
N LYS A 12 -7.81 7.21 -18.18
CA LYS A 12 -6.40 7.47 -18.56
C LYS A 12 -5.76 6.33 -19.35
N ILE A 13 -6.09 5.09 -19.04
CA ILE A 13 -5.58 3.91 -19.77
C ILE A 13 -6.30 3.78 -21.12
N GLU A 14 -7.62 3.96 -21.14
CA GLU A 14 -8.42 3.85 -22.36
C GLU A 14 -8.05 4.92 -23.40
N GLY A 15 -7.79 6.16 -22.95
CA GLY A 15 -7.40 7.29 -23.79
C GLY A 15 -6.02 7.18 -24.45
N LYS A 16 -5.21 6.15 -24.12
CA LYS A 16 -3.94 5.89 -24.83
C LYS A 16 -4.19 5.02 -26.06
N GLU A 17 -4.25 5.63 -27.25
CA GLU A 17 -4.62 4.92 -28.50
C GLU A 17 -3.68 3.74 -28.83
N ASP A 18 -2.36 3.89 -28.65
CA ASP A 18 -1.34 2.89 -29.06
C ASP A 18 -0.74 2.05 -27.91
N ASP A 19 -1.44 1.91 -26.78
CA ASP A 19 -0.93 1.12 -25.66
C ASP A 19 -1.08 -0.39 -25.88
N ARG A 20 0.02 -1.05 -26.30
CA ARG A 20 0.08 -2.50 -26.50
C ARG A 20 -0.19 -3.33 -25.24
N LEU A 21 -0.16 -2.71 -24.05
CA LEU A 21 -0.43 -3.36 -22.77
C LEU A 21 -1.78 -2.91 -22.17
N LYS A 22 -2.65 -2.26 -22.95
CA LYS A 22 -3.91 -1.67 -22.46
C LYS A 22 -4.75 -2.67 -21.66
N GLU A 23 -4.97 -3.87 -22.19
CA GLU A 23 -5.76 -4.90 -21.54
C GLU A 23 -5.11 -5.37 -20.22
N GLU A 24 -3.81 -5.66 -20.25
CA GLU A 24 -3.06 -6.02 -19.04
C GLU A 24 -3.10 -4.91 -17.98
N ARG A 25 -3.07 -3.63 -18.38
CA ARG A 25 -3.19 -2.50 -17.47
C ARG A 25 -4.57 -2.43 -16.85
N ILE A 26 -5.64 -2.61 -17.62
CA ILE A 26 -7.01 -2.62 -17.10
C ILE A 26 -7.17 -3.77 -16.10
N GLN A 27 -6.67 -4.96 -16.42
CA GLN A 27 -6.73 -6.12 -15.52
C GLN A 27 -5.94 -5.89 -14.23
N THR A 28 -4.73 -5.31 -14.32
CA THR A 28 -3.94 -4.95 -13.14
C THR A 28 -4.65 -3.88 -12.30
N LEU A 29 -5.25 -2.87 -12.93
CA LEU A 29 -6.03 -1.81 -12.26
C LEU A 29 -7.20 -2.42 -11.47
N GLN A 30 -8.01 -3.26 -12.13
CA GLN A 30 -9.12 -3.97 -11.47
C GLN A 30 -8.63 -4.78 -10.27
N THR A 31 -7.50 -5.47 -10.39
CA THR A 31 -6.92 -6.29 -9.31
C THR A 31 -6.50 -5.43 -8.11
N ILE A 32 -5.92 -4.24 -8.35
CA ILE A 32 -5.56 -3.28 -7.31
C ILE A 32 -6.82 -2.79 -6.59
N PHE A 33 -7.84 -2.36 -7.33
CA PHE A 33 -9.05 -1.80 -6.75
C PHE A 33 -9.94 -2.84 -6.06
N GLN A 34 -9.98 -4.07 -6.55
CA GLN A 34 -10.60 -5.20 -5.82
C GLN A 34 -10.02 -5.37 -4.42
N ARG A 35 -8.71 -5.19 -4.24
CA ARG A 35 -8.11 -5.20 -2.91
C ARG A 35 -8.45 -3.95 -2.12
N ALA A 36 -8.41 -2.78 -2.74
CA ALA A 36 -8.78 -1.51 -2.11
C ALA A 36 -10.20 -1.56 -1.51
N TRP A 37 -11.17 -2.07 -2.28
CA TRP A 37 -12.55 -2.26 -1.81
C TRP A 37 -12.62 -3.26 -0.66
N ARG A 38 -11.89 -4.38 -0.71
CA ARG A 38 -11.82 -5.31 0.43
C ARG A 38 -11.29 -4.65 1.69
N TYR A 39 -10.27 -3.81 1.59
CA TYR A 39 -9.78 -3.05 2.76
C TYR A 39 -10.84 -2.07 3.26
N GLN A 40 -11.55 -1.39 2.35
CA GLN A 40 -12.63 -0.46 2.69
C GLN A 40 -13.80 -1.17 3.39
N GLU A 41 -14.24 -2.32 2.88
CA GLU A 41 -15.30 -3.16 3.48
C GLU A 41 -14.94 -3.64 4.89
N ARG A 42 -13.64 -3.76 5.19
CA ARG A 42 -13.13 -4.14 6.52
C ARG A 42 -12.99 -2.94 7.47
N GLY A 43 -13.43 -1.74 7.05
CA GLY A 43 -13.40 -0.53 7.88
C GLY A 43 -12.01 0.06 8.04
N MET A 44 -11.09 -0.21 7.12
CA MET A 44 -9.73 0.35 7.17
C MET A 44 -9.71 1.84 6.81
N LEU A 45 -8.67 2.54 7.27
CA LEU A 45 -8.55 3.98 7.11
C LEU A 45 -8.45 4.36 5.63
N GLU A 46 -9.40 5.19 5.17
CA GLU A 46 -9.52 5.61 3.77
C GLU A 46 -8.24 6.31 3.27
N GLU A 47 -7.60 7.12 4.10
CA GLU A 47 -6.34 7.81 3.75
C GLU A 47 -5.21 6.84 3.36
N ILE A 48 -5.11 5.69 4.02
CA ILE A 48 -4.11 4.66 3.72
C ILE A 48 -4.49 3.89 2.47
N ILE A 49 -5.78 3.56 2.30
CA ILE A 49 -6.26 2.88 1.09
C ILE A 49 -6.00 3.75 -0.15
N LEU A 50 -6.27 5.06 -0.05
CA LEU A 50 -6.00 6.02 -1.13
C LEU A 50 -4.52 6.14 -1.46
N GLY A 51 -3.66 6.27 -0.44
CA GLY A 51 -2.21 6.31 -0.65
C GLY A 51 -1.68 5.05 -1.33
N PHE A 52 -2.19 3.88 -0.95
CA PHE A 52 -1.92 2.60 -1.60
C PHE A 52 -2.32 2.63 -3.10
N VAL A 53 -3.58 2.94 -3.41
CA VAL A 53 -4.04 2.88 -4.81
C VAL A 53 -3.31 3.90 -5.67
N GLN A 54 -3.09 5.12 -5.19
CA GLN A 54 -2.38 6.17 -5.93
C GLN A 54 -0.95 5.77 -6.27
N LYS A 55 -0.22 5.17 -5.32
CA LYS A 55 1.14 4.69 -5.58
C LYS A 55 1.15 3.52 -6.56
N LYS A 56 0.25 2.55 -6.42
CA LYS A 56 0.16 1.42 -7.34
C LYS A 56 -0.28 1.83 -8.74
N THR A 57 -1.21 2.77 -8.87
CA THR A 57 -1.64 3.28 -10.18
C THR A 57 -0.51 4.07 -10.84
N ALA A 58 0.26 4.86 -10.09
CA ALA A 58 1.47 5.51 -10.60
C ALA A 58 2.52 4.49 -11.11
N MET A 59 2.75 3.40 -10.38
CA MET A 59 3.63 2.31 -10.84
C MET A 59 3.07 1.63 -12.09
N LEU A 60 1.77 1.36 -12.11
CA LEU A 60 1.05 0.80 -13.25
C LEU A 60 1.31 1.67 -14.47
N GLN A 61 1.06 2.98 -14.42
CA GLN A 61 1.27 3.89 -15.56
C GLN A 61 2.70 3.85 -16.13
N ASN A 62 3.70 3.63 -15.27
CA ASN A 62 5.12 3.60 -15.65
C ASN A 62 5.63 2.22 -16.11
N ALA A 63 4.86 1.14 -15.89
CA ALA A 63 5.26 -0.21 -16.31
C ALA A 63 5.42 -0.30 -17.83
N ARG A 64 6.48 -0.98 -18.28
CA ARG A 64 6.81 -1.15 -19.70
C ARG A 64 6.62 -2.57 -20.19
N THR A 65 6.42 -3.52 -19.28
CA THR A 65 6.29 -4.94 -19.62
C THR A 65 5.11 -5.57 -18.90
N LYS A 66 4.60 -6.66 -19.49
CA LYS A 66 3.58 -7.52 -18.86
C LYS A 66 4.06 -8.10 -17.53
N GLY A 67 5.35 -8.44 -17.41
CA GLY A 67 5.93 -8.94 -16.16
C GLY A 67 5.90 -7.89 -15.04
N GLU A 68 6.19 -6.63 -15.36
CA GLU A 68 6.08 -5.54 -14.38
C GLU A 68 4.63 -5.33 -13.93
N LEU A 69 3.67 -5.36 -14.85
CA LEU A 69 2.24 -5.26 -14.52
C LEU A 69 1.78 -6.41 -13.62
N GLN A 70 2.29 -7.63 -13.85
CA GLN A 70 2.03 -8.77 -12.99
C GLN A 70 2.63 -8.60 -11.58
N GLU A 71 3.86 -8.11 -11.46
CA GLU A 71 4.45 -7.85 -10.13
C GLU A 71 3.72 -6.72 -9.39
N ILE A 72 3.35 -5.63 -10.08
CA ILE A 72 2.56 -4.53 -9.49
C ILE A 72 1.23 -5.04 -8.97
N SER A 73 0.60 -5.97 -9.69
CA SER A 73 -0.67 -6.56 -9.30
C SER A 73 -0.60 -7.39 -8.01
N LYS A 74 0.58 -7.80 -7.54
CA LYS A 74 0.68 -8.64 -6.34
C LYS A 74 0.53 -7.80 -5.06
N PRO A 75 -0.05 -8.39 -4.00
CA PRO A 75 0.03 -7.81 -2.65
C PRO A 75 1.49 -7.85 -2.16
N PRO A 76 1.86 -6.99 -1.19
CA PRO A 76 3.20 -6.95 -0.65
C PRO A 76 3.54 -8.26 0.03
N LYS A 77 4.82 -8.60 0.01
CA LYS A 77 5.35 -9.78 0.71
C LYS A 77 6.53 -9.36 1.58
N PRO A 78 6.27 -8.76 2.76
CA PRO A 78 7.33 -8.38 3.67
C PRO A 78 8.10 -9.63 4.11
N VAL A 79 9.42 -9.63 3.91
CA VAL A 79 10.29 -10.72 4.35
C VAL A 79 11.21 -10.22 5.44
N TYR A 80 11.17 -10.87 6.61
CA TYR A 80 12.11 -10.59 7.69
C TYR A 80 13.44 -11.31 7.44
N ASN A 81 14.52 -10.55 7.29
CA ASN A 81 15.85 -11.11 7.00
C ASN A 81 16.69 -11.43 8.26
N GLY A 82 16.08 -11.39 9.45
CA GLY A 82 16.77 -11.52 10.74
C GLY A 82 17.18 -10.18 11.36
N ASN A 83 17.03 -9.06 10.64
CA ASN A 83 17.26 -7.72 11.16
C ASN A 83 16.07 -6.79 10.86
N VAL A 84 15.72 -6.64 9.59
CA VAL A 84 14.65 -5.74 9.11
C VAL A 84 13.71 -6.46 8.15
N PHE A 85 12.51 -5.90 7.95
CA PHE A 85 11.64 -6.30 6.87
C PHE A 85 12.12 -5.68 5.56
N THR A 86 12.24 -6.50 4.52
CA THR A 86 12.52 -6.05 3.16
C THR A 86 11.23 -6.04 2.35
N THR A 87 11.11 -5.03 1.48
CA THR A 87 9.96 -4.83 0.59
C THR A 87 10.37 -5.04 -0.86
N GLY A 88 9.46 -5.55 -1.68
CA GLY A 88 9.65 -5.66 -3.12
C GLY A 88 9.62 -4.30 -3.83
N LYS A 89 10.12 -4.27 -5.07
CA LYS A 89 10.16 -3.05 -5.92
C LYS A 89 8.80 -2.36 -6.07
N TYR A 90 7.73 -3.14 -6.12
CA TYR A 90 6.37 -2.65 -6.33
C TYR A 90 5.50 -2.72 -5.08
N ASP A 91 6.10 -3.00 -3.93
CA ASP A 91 5.40 -2.99 -2.66
C ASP A 91 5.27 -1.54 -2.18
N THR A 92 4.17 -1.24 -1.53
CA THR A 92 3.92 0.08 -0.94
C THR A 92 3.76 -0.08 0.56
N GLU A 93 4.35 0.83 1.33
CA GLU A 93 4.22 0.83 2.79
C GLU A 93 2.76 0.92 3.24
N GLU A 94 1.91 1.65 2.50
CA GLU A 94 0.47 1.74 2.75
C GLU A 94 -0.20 0.37 2.66
N GLU A 95 0.03 -0.38 1.57
CA GLU A 95 -0.52 -1.73 1.44
C GLU A 95 0.06 -2.69 2.48
N GLU A 96 1.34 -2.57 2.81
CA GLU A 96 1.97 -3.35 3.87
C GLU A 96 1.27 -3.12 5.22
N LEU A 97 1.01 -1.86 5.57
CA LEU A 97 0.28 -1.49 6.79
C LEU A 97 -1.15 -2.07 6.79
N LEU A 98 -1.86 -2.03 5.66
CA LEU A 98 -3.19 -2.63 5.51
C LEU A 98 -3.15 -4.16 5.68
N VAL A 99 -2.13 -4.83 5.13
CA VAL A 99 -1.95 -6.27 5.29
C VAL A 99 -1.65 -6.64 6.74
N TRP A 100 -0.79 -5.88 7.43
CA TRP A 100 -0.55 -6.10 8.87
C TRP A 100 -1.81 -5.87 9.70
N SER A 101 -2.60 -4.85 9.36
CA SER A 101 -3.90 -4.59 9.98
C SER A 101 -4.86 -5.77 9.80
N LEU A 102 -4.98 -6.33 8.59
CA LEU A 102 -5.80 -7.52 8.33
C LEU A 102 -5.30 -8.75 9.10
N THR A 103 -3.99 -8.91 9.18
CA THR A 103 -3.36 -10.06 9.84
C THR A 103 -3.63 -10.02 11.34
N CYS A 104 -3.49 -8.84 11.96
CA CYS A 104 -3.76 -8.63 13.38
C CYS A 104 -5.21 -8.95 13.77
N LEU A 105 -6.16 -8.72 12.86
CA LEU A 105 -7.57 -9.11 13.06
C LEU A 105 -7.79 -10.63 13.09
N GLN A 106 -6.88 -11.42 12.53
CA GLN A 106 -6.98 -12.89 12.50
C GLN A 106 -6.21 -13.54 13.65
N ALA A 107 -5.02 -13.01 13.95
CA ALA A 107 -4.20 -13.48 15.06
C ALA A 107 -3.24 -12.36 15.52
N PRO A 108 -2.80 -12.37 16.79
CA PRO A 108 -1.79 -11.43 17.26
C PRO A 108 -0.52 -11.48 16.39
N LEU A 109 0.00 -10.31 16.05
CA LEU A 109 1.29 -10.20 15.37
C LEU A 109 2.41 -10.64 16.32
N ASN A 110 3.44 -11.30 15.77
CA ASN A 110 4.67 -11.50 16.52
C ASN A 110 5.40 -10.16 16.74
N ASN A 111 6.38 -10.14 17.65
CA ASN A 111 7.07 -8.91 18.03
C ASN A 111 7.67 -8.18 16.82
N GLN A 112 8.31 -8.89 15.90
CA GLN A 112 8.92 -8.29 14.71
C GLN A 112 7.87 -7.62 13.82
N ALA A 113 6.78 -8.31 13.51
CA ALA A 113 5.70 -7.77 12.69
C ALA A 113 4.96 -6.62 13.39
N TYR A 114 4.81 -6.68 14.72
CA TYR A 114 4.23 -5.59 15.50
C TYR A 114 5.10 -4.32 15.46
N GLU A 115 6.42 -4.44 15.64
CA GLU A 115 7.33 -3.30 15.55
C GLU A 115 7.31 -2.69 14.14
N ARG A 116 7.29 -3.52 13.09
CA ARG A 116 7.15 -3.05 11.70
C ARG A 116 5.81 -2.34 11.46
N TYR A 117 4.72 -2.93 11.95
CA TYR A 117 3.39 -2.31 11.91
C TYR A 117 3.40 -0.93 12.58
N LYS A 118 3.97 -0.85 13.79
CA LYS A 118 4.07 0.40 14.56
C LYS A 118 4.93 1.44 13.84
N GLU A 119 6.06 1.04 13.28
CA GLU A 119 6.94 1.90 12.47
C GLU A 119 6.17 2.52 11.29
N LEU A 120 5.48 1.69 10.50
CA LEU A 120 4.69 2.13 9.35
C LEU A 120 3.53 3.02 9.77
N PHE A 121 2.82 2.67 10.84
CA PHE A 121 1.74 3.47 11.39
C PHE A 121 2.23 4.86 11.78
N CYS A 122 3.35 4.95 12.50
CA CYS A 122 3.93 6.22 12.92
C CYS A 122 4.38 7.09 11.74
N ARG A 123 4.96 6.47 10.71
CA ARG A 123 5.42 7.16 9.51
C ARG A 123 4.26 7.70 8.67
N LEU A 124 3.24 6.89 8.43
CA LEU A 124 2.14 7.18 7.51
C LEU A 124 0.99 7.97 8.16
N LEU A 125 0.78 7.82 9.47
CA LEU A 125 -0.35 8.41 10.21
C LEU A 125 0.13 9.26 11.39
N GLN A 126 1.03 10.21 11.13
CA GLN A 126 1.73 10.98 12.17
C GLN A 126 0.80 11.60 13.22
N GLU A 127 -0.31 12.21 12.81
CA GLU A 127 -1.26 12.83 13.76
C GLU A 127 -1.96 11.79 14.64
N LYS A 128 -2.33 10.63 14.09
CA LYS A 128 -2.92 9.54 14.88
C LYS A 128 -1.86 8.88 15.77
N ALA A 129 -0.63 8.78 15.28
CA ALA A 129 0.50 8.23 16.01
C ALA A 129 0.86 9.09 17.23
N LYS A 130 0.71 10.42 17.17
CA LYS A 130 0.86 11.29 18.35
C LYS A 130 -0.08 10.92 19.50
N ILE A 131 -1.26 10.41 19.18
CA ILE A 131 -2.26 10.02 20.17
C ILE A 131 -2.00 8.60 20.67
N LEU A 132 -1.67 7.67 19.76
CA LEU A 132 -1.59 6.24 20.06
C LEU A 132 -0.20 5.74 20.48
N PHE A 133 0.85 6.43 20.04
CA PHE A 133 2.26 6.11 20.29
C PHE A 133 3.05 7.38 20.65
N PRO A 134 2.67 8.11 21.71
CA PRO A 134 3.31 9.36 22.10
C PRO A 134 4.82 9.21 22.32
N GLU A 135 5.28 8.07 22.84
CA GLU A 135 6.68 7.75 23.10
C GLU A 135 7.57 7.71 21.85
N MET A 136 6.98 7.53 20.67
CA MET A 136 7.72 7.51 19.41
C MET A 136 8.07 8.91 18.90
N ASN A 137 7.34 9.95 19.32
CA ASN A 137 7.63 11.32 18.91
C ASN A 137 8.85 11.90 19.64
N GLU A 138 8.99 11.57 20.93
CA GLU A 138 10.13 12.01 21.75
C GLU A 138 11.45 11.43 21.23
N ASN A 139 11.44 10.15 20.83
CA ASN A 139 12.60 9.47 20.25
C ASN A 139 13.02 10.00 18.87
N ASN A 140 12.06 10.50 18.07
CA ASN A 140 12.38 11.14 16.79
C ASN A 140 12.94 12.56 16.96
N GLN A 141 12.53 13.31 17.98
CA GLN A 141 13.13 14.61 18.31
C GLN A 141 14.57 14.46 18.85
N ALA A 142 14.83 13.44 19.68
CA ALA A 142 16.15 13.16 20.22
C ALA A 142 17.19 12.66 19.19
N LYS A 143 16.75 12.16 18.03
CA LYS A 143 17.64 11.76 16.92
C LYS A 143 17.98 12.91 15.95
N VAL A 144 17.32 14.06 16.09
CA VAL A 144 17.49 15.25 15.24
C VAL A 144 18.18 16.39 16.00
N ALA A 145 18.46 16.21 17.30
CA ALA A 145 19.27 17.09 18.14
C ALA A 145 20.70 16.55 18.29
#